data_AF-L1J7Z1-F1
#
_entry.id   AF-L1J7Z1-F1
#
_cell.length_a   1.000
_cell.length_b   1.000
_cell.length_c   1.000
_cell.angle_alpha   90.00
_cell.angle_beta   90.00
_cell.angle_gamma   90.00
#
_symmetry.space_group_name_H-M   'P 1'
#
loop_
_entity.id
_entity.type
_entity.pdbx_description
1 polymer ?
#
loop_
_entity_poly.entity_id
_entity_poly.type
_entity_poly.pdbx_seq_one_letter_code
_entity_poly.pdbx_strand_id
1 'polypeptide(L)'
;MLPPQSPRYYSLSTSPLARGSRKGKILVSVCENVLHRKGRSAPVRRRGLCSGYLEDLSHVAKEKGKLITLECFLRPSNDFHLPKDPRTPMMLVGFGTGVAPFLGFLEHR
;
A
#
# COMPACT_ATOMS: atom_id res chain seq x y z
N MET A 1 19.30 6.41 22.59
CA MET A 1 19.49 6.47 21.12
C MET A 1 18.18 6.05 20.45
N LEU A 2 17.83 6.64 19.30
CA LEU A 2 16.60 6.30 18.57
C LEU A 2 16.83 5.11 17.63
N PRO A 3 15.84 4.22 17.44
CA PRO A 3 15.96 3.09 16.51
C PRO A 3 15.93 3.56 15.05
N PRO A 4 16.56 2.82 14.13
CA PRO A 4 16.49 3.12 12.69
C PRO A 4 15.06 2.96 12.17
N GLN A 5 14.72 3.74 11.14
CA GLN A 5 13.42 3.67 10.50
C GLN A 5 13.32 2.44 9.61
N SER A 6 12.37 1.54 9.92
CA SER A 6 12.09 0.37 9.10
C SER A 6 11.33 0.71 7.81
N PRO A 7 11.47 -0.07 6.73
CA PRO A 7 10.61 0.05 5.56
C PRO A 7 9.17 -0.35 5.88
N ARG A 8 8.21 0.13 5.08
CA ARG A 8 6.79 -0.24 5.17
C ARG A 8 6.39 -1.04 3.94
N TYR A 9 5.77 -2.19 4.17
CA TYR A 9 5.35 -3.10 3.11
C TYR A 9 3.91 -2.84 2.71
N TYR A 10 3.64 -2.93 1.40
CA TYR A 10 2.30 -2.84 0.82
C TYR A 10 2.10 -4.01 -0.14
N SER A 11 0.86 -4.49 -0.24
CA SER A 11 0.51 -5.49 -1.26
C SER A 11 0.40 -4.81 -2.62
N LEU A 12 1.03 -5.41 -3.63
CA LEU A 12 0.86 -4.98 -5.01
C LEU A 12 -0.56 -5.30 -5.47
N SER A 13 -1.20 -4.35 -6.14
CA SER A 13 -2.55 -4.48 -6.67
C SER A 13 -2.59 -4.61 -8.19
N THR A 14 -1.48 -5.07 -8.76
CA THR A 14 -1.28 -5.25 -10.20
C THR A 14 -0.62 -6.58 -10.47
N SER A 15 -1.00 -7.21 -11.57
CA SER A 15 -0.32 -8.40 -12.08
C SER A 15 0.91 -7.99 -12.90
N PRO A 16 2.09 -8.61 -12.66
CA PRO A 16 3.26 -8.40 -13.51
C PRO A 16 3.10 -9.01 -14.90
N LEU A 17 2.13 -9.92 -15.07
CA LEU A 17 1.87 -10.63 -16.32
C LEU A 17 0.67 -10.04 -17.09
N ALA A 18 -0.02 -9.05 -16.52
CA ALA A 18 -1.07 -8.33 -17.22
C ALA A 18 -0.50 -7.52 -18.40
N ARG A 19 -1.23 -7.54 -19.53
CA ARG A 19 -0.76 -6.98 -20.80
C ARG A 19 -0.46 -5.48 -20.68
N GLY A 20 0.81 -5.10 -20.83
CA GLY A 20 1.24 -3.69 -20.77
C GLY A 20 1.57 -3.16 -19.36
N SER A 21 1.57 -4.02 -18.33
CA SER A 21 1.85 -3.62 -16.95
C SER A 21 3.35 -3.43 -16.70
N ARG A 22 3.84 -2.20 -16.94
CA ARG A 22 5.16 -1.72 -16.44
C ARG A 22 5.05 -0.90 -15.15
N LYS A 23 3.85 -0.79 -14.59
CA LYS A 23 3.54 0.09 -13.46
C LYS A 23 2.97 -0.73 -12.31
N GLY A 24 3.67 -0.72 -11.17
CA GLY A 24 3.13 -1.25 -9.92
C GLY A 24 2.10 -0.29 -9.33
N LYS A 25 0.99 -0.83 -8.82
CA LYS A 25 0.03 -0.05 -8.01
C LYS A 25 -0.02 -0.62 -6.60
N ILE A 26 -0.29 0.25 -5.64
CA ILE A 26 -0.54 -0.08 -4.24
C ILE A 26 -1.79 0.68 -3.79
N LEU A 27 -2.54 0.10 -2.85
CA LEU A 27 -3.62 0.79 -2.15
C LEU A 27 -3.14 1.13 -0.74
N VAL A 28 -3.30 2.40 -0.36
CA VAL A 28 -2.84 2.93 0.93
C VAL A 28 -4.02 3.60 1.61
N SER A 29 -4.27 3.24 2.87
CA SER A 29 -5.14 4.01 3.75
C SER A 29 -4.26 4.91 4.60
N VAL A 30 -4.61 6.19 4.68
CA VAL A 30 -3.85 7.17 5.46
C VAL A 30 -4.17 6.98 6.94
N CYS A 31 -3.16 6.56 7.70
CA CYS A 31 -3.31 6.40 9.14
C CYS A 31 -3.21 7.76 9.84
N GLU A 32 -4.32 8.25 10.38
CA GLU A 32 -4.36 9.39 11.29
C GLU A 32 -5.12 9.02 12.57
N ASN A 33 -4.55 9.37 13.71
CA ASN A 33 -5.12 9.10 15.02
C ASN A 33 -5.12 10.37 15.87
N VAL A 34 -6.24 10.65 16.52
CA VAL A 34 -6.37 11.74 17.48
C VAL A 34 -6.34 11.16 18.89
N LEU A 35 -5.30 11.51 19.64
CA LEU A 35 -5.11 11.02 21.00
C LEU A 35 -5.54 12.07 22.02
N HIS A 36 -6.51 11.71 22.84
CA HIS A 36 -6.89 12.48 24.02
C HIS A 36 -6.08 11.96 25.22
N ARG A 37 -5.22 12.80 25.80
CA ARG A 37 -4.38 12.44 26.96
C ARG A 37 -4.89 13.19 28.19
N LYS A 38 -5.14 12.47 29.30
CA LYS A 38 -5.47 13.07 30.59
C LYS A 38 -4.38 14.09 30.97
N GLY A 39 -4.80 15.32 31.30
CA GLY A 39 -3.91 16.42 31.66
C GLY A 39 -3.40 17.30 30.51
N ARG A 40 -3.84 17.07 29.25
CA ARG A 40 -3.64 18.03 28.15
C ARG A 40 -4.99 18.61 27.72
N SER A 41 -5.05 19.93 27.63
CA SER A 41 -6.25 20.64 27.16
C SER A 41 -6.54 20.41 25.68
N ALA A 42 -5.51 20.14 24.87
CA ALA A 42 -5.64 19.93 23.43
C ALA A 42 -5.34 18.47 23.03
N PRO A 43 -6.11 17.90 22.07
CA PRO A 43 -5.84 16.58 21.52
C PRO A 43 -4.53 16.57 20.72
N VAL A 44 -3.83 15.44 20.74
CA VAL A 44 -2.59 15.23 19.98
C VAL A 44 -2.89 14.42 18.73
N ARG A 45 -2.71 15.01 17.56
CA ARG A 45 -2.83 14.28 16.29
C ARG A 45 -1.54 13.52 15.99
N ARG A 46 -1.67 12.29 15.54
CA ARG A 46 -0.57 11.45 15.07
C ARG A 46 -0.89 10.94 13.67
N ARG A 47 0.00 11.25 12.72
CA ARG A 47 -0.08 10.78 11.33
C ARG A 47 0.97 9.70 11.10
N GLY A 48 0.60 8.66 10.38
CA GLY A 48 1.52 7.60 9.98
C GLY A 48 2.62 8.14 9.08
N LEU A 49 3.88 7.81 9.37
CA LEU A 49 5.04 8.35 8.65
C LEU A 49 4.98 8.04 7.15
N CYS A 50 4.88 6.75 6.78
CA CYS A 50 4.91 6.35 5.37
C CYS A 50 3.58 6.67 4.66
N SER A 51 2.43 6.41 5.28
CA SER A 51 1.13 6.66 4.66
C SER A 51 0.86 8.15 4.44
N GLY A 52 1.24 8.99 5.42
CA GLY A 52 1.16 10.44 5.28
C GLY A 52 2.15 10.97 4.26
N TYR A 53 3.38 10.46 4.25
CA TYR A 53 4.36 10.83 3.22
C TYR A 53 3.87 10.51 1.80
N LEU A 54 3.26 9.34 1.58
CA LEU A 54 2.70 8.98 0.27
C LEU A 54 1.50 9.86 -0.12
N GLU A 55 0.66 10.27 0.84
CA GLU A 55 -0.42 11.23 0.60
C GLU A 55 0.14 12.58 0.15
N ASP A 56 1.13 13.12 0.88
CA ASP A 56 1.78 14.39 0.52
C ASP A 56 2.38 14.35 -0.88
N LEU A 57 3.05 13.25 -1.23
CA LEU A 57 3.60 13.08 -2.59
C LEU A 57 2.51 12.95 -3.65
N SER A 58 1.37 12.33 -3.33
CA SER A 58 0.23 12.25 -4.26
C SER A 58 -0.30 13.65 -4.60
N HIS A 59 -0.40 14.53 -3.60
CA HIS A 59 -0.79 15.93 -3.81
C HIS A 59 0.22 16.66 -4.68
N VAL A 60 1.51 16.58 -4.35
CA VAL A 60 2.58 17.23 -5.14
C VAL A 60 2.61 16.73 -6.58
N ALA A 61 2.48 15.43 -6.80
CA ALA A 61 2.46 14.84 -8.14
C ALA A 61 1.27 15.33 -8.96
N LYS A 62 0.08 15.46 -8.34
CA LYS A 62 -1.14 15.96 -9.01
C LYS A 62 -1.04 17.45 -9.35
N GLU A 63 -0.61 18.28 -8.40
CA GLU A 63 -0.58 19.73 -8.57
C GLU A 63 0.48 20.19 -9.56
N LYS A 64 1.67 19.57 -9.51
CA LYS A 64 2.84 20.02 -10.29
C LYS A 64 3.09 19.17 -11.53
N GLY A 65 2.31 18.11 -11.74
CA GLY A 65 2.54 17.13 -12.82
C GLY A 65 3.94 16.50 -12.79
N LYS A 66 4.61 16.53 -11.63
CA LYS A 66 6.03 16.20 -11.52
C LYS A 66 6.21 14.69 -11.30
N LEU A 67 7.15 14.09 -12.03
CA LEU A 67 7.60 12.73 -11.75
C LEU A 67 8.37 12.71 -10.43
N ILE A 68 7.94 11.86 -9.50
CA ILE A 68 8.55 11.68 -8.19
C ILE A 68 9.19 10.29 -8.15
N THR A 69 10.47 10.25 -7.77
CA THR A 69 11.21 8.99 -7.56
C THR A 69 11.15 8.61 -6.09
N LEU A 70 10.86 7.34 -5.82
CA LEU A 70 10.83 6.75 -4.49
C LEU A 70 11.74 5.53 -4.45
N GLU A 71 12.49 5.38 -3.36
CA GLU A 71 13.23 4.15 -3.11
C GLU A 71 12.27 3.06 -2.64
N CYS A 72 12.20 1.97 -3.39
CA CYS A 72 11.38 0.82 -3.07
C CYS A 72 12.09 -0.46 -3.50
N PHE A 73 11.70 -1.57 -2.88
CA PHE A 73 12.20 -2.89 -3.23
C PHE A 73 11.06 -3.91 -3.16
N LEU A 74 11.17 -4.96 -3.97
CA LEU A 74 10.23 -6.06 -3.93
C LEU A 74 10.59 -7.02 -2.82
N ARG A 75 9.59 -7.42 -2.03
CA ARG A 75 9.71 -8.51 -1.07
C ARG A 75 8.95 -9.72 -1.63
N PRO A 76 9.64 -10.83 -1.93
CA PRO A 76 8.97 -12.06 -2.34
C PRO A 76 7.98 -12.53 -1.27
N SER A 77 6.80 -12.98 -1.70
CA SER A 77 5.89 -13.74 -0.86
C SER A 77 6.13 -15.22 -1.16
N ASN A 78 6.15 -16.09 -0.15
CA ASN A 78 6.30 -17.54 -0.36
C ASN A 78 4.94 -18.24 -0.44
N ASP A 79 3.96 -17.74 0.32
CA ASP A 79 2.71 -18.47 0.57
C ASP A 79 1.48 -17.87 -0.12
N PHE A 80 1.62 -16.69 -0.75
CA PHE A 80 0.50 -15.96 -1.34
C PHE A 80 0.63 -15.86 -2.87
N HIS A 81 0.13 -16.89 -3.56
CA HIS A 81 0.17 -17.00 -5.01
C HIS A 81 -1.14 -17.54 -5.57
N LEU A 82 -1.37 -17.31 -6.85
CA LEU A 82 -2.44 -18.00 -7.57
C LEU A 82 -2.18 -19.52 -7.62
N PRO A 83 -3.22 -20.35 -7.56
CA PRO A 83 -3.10 -21.77 -7.86
C PRO A 83 -2.46 -22.00 -9.22
N LYS A 84 -1.64 -23.05 -9.34
CA LYS A 84 -0.96 -23.41 -10.61
C LYS A 84 -1.95 -23.68 -11.74
N ASP A 85 -3.08 -24.33 -11.43
CA ASP A 85 -4.13 -24.58 -12.40
C ASP A 85 -5.13 -23.40 -12.41
N PRO A 86 -5.26 -22.66 -13.52
CA PRO A 86 -6.18 -21.52 -13.63
C PRO A 86 -7.66 -21.92 -13.49
N ARG A 87 -8.01 -23.20 -13.68
CA ARG A 87 -9.37 -23.72 -13.51
C ARG A 87 -9.75 -23.94 -12.05
N THR A 88 -8.77 -23.92 -11.13
CA THR A 88 -9.02 -24.03 -9.70
C THR A 88 -9.89 -22.85 -9.25
N PRO A 89 -11.08 -23.10 -8.66
CA PRO A 89 -11.90 -22.04 -8.10
C PRO A 89 -11.18 -21.38 -6.92
N MET A 90 -11.37 -20.08 -6.76
CA MET A 90 -10.77 -19.31 -5.67
C MET A 90 -11.85 -18.51 -4.95
N MET A 91 -11.74 -18.43 -3.63
CA MET A 91 -12.53 -17.51 -2.81
C MET A 91 -11.62 -16.38 -2.33
N LEU A 92 -11.86 -15.17 -2.81
CA LEU A 92 -11.07 -13.98 -2.47
C LEU A 92 -11.88 -13.14 -1.48
N VAL A 93 -11.38 -12.96 -0.25
CA VAL A 93 -12.07 -12.19 0.80
C VAL A 93 -11.16 -11.06 1.25
N GLY A 94 -11.52 -9.82 0.90
CA GLY A 94 -10.76 -8.62 1.24
C GLY A 94 -11.65 -7.49 1.74
N PHE A 95 -11.27 -6.88 2.86
CA PHE A 95 -11.93 -5.69 3.41
C PHE A 95 -10.99 -4.49 3.38
N GLY A 96 -11.50 -3.32 2.97
CA GLY A 96 -10.71 -2.10 2.84
C GLY A 96 -9.48 -2.31 1.93
N THR A 97 -8.30 -1.89 2.38
CA THR A 97 -7.04 -2.06 1.65
C THR A 97 -6.61 -3.53 1.52
N GLY A 98 -7.23 -4.45 2.27
CA GLY A 98 -7.03 -5.89 2.12
C GLY A 98 -7.45 -6.44 0.76
N VAL A 99 -8.20 -5.68 -0.05
CA VAL A 99 -8.54 -6.05 -1.44
C VAL A 99 -7.34 -5.95 -2.40
N ALA A 100 -6.30 -5.20 -2.05
CA ALA A 100 -5.18 -4.88 -2.93
C ALA A 100 -4.60 -6.08 -3.69
N PRO A 101 -4.14 -7.17 -3.04
CA PRO A 101 -3.52 -8.28 -3.76
C PRO A 101 -4.50 -9.01 -4.68
N PHE A 102 -5.78 -9.03 -4.34
CA PHE A 102 -6.81 -9.70 -5.13
C PHE A 102 -7.09 -8.97 -6.45
N LEU A 103 -6.93 -7.65 -6.48
CA LEU A 103 -7.00 -6.89 -7.74
C LEU A 103 -5.92 -7.35 -8.73
N GLY A 104 -4.70 -7.61 -8.24
CA GLY A 104 -3.64 -8.18 -9.06
C GLY A 104 -3.96 -9.60 -9.53
N PHE A 105 -4.59 -10.43 -8.69
CA PHE A 105 -5.03 -11.77 -9.06
C PHE A 105 -6.12 -11.76 -10.14
N LEU A 106 -7.07 -10.84 -10.03
CA LEU A 106 -8.12 -10.66 -11.02
C LEU A 106 -7.58 -10.12 -12.35
N GLU A 107 -6.57 -9.23 -12.32
CA GLU A 107 -5.92 -8.73 -13.53
C GLU A 107 -5.06 -9.78 -14.25
N HIS A 108 -4.64 -10.84 -13.54
CA HIS A 108 -3.88 -11.95 -14.11
C HIS A 108 -4.75 -12.98 -14.84
N ARG A 109 -6.02 -13.13 -14.43
CA ARG A 109 -6.98 -14.07 -15.03
C ARG A 109 -7.72 -13.44 -16.20
#